data_AF-A0A413Z8T7-F1
#
_entry.id   AF-A0A413Z8T7-F1
#
_cell.length_a   1.000
_cell.length_b   1.000
_cell.length_c   1.000
_cell.angle_alpha   90.00
_cell.angle_beta   90.00
_cell.angle_gamma   90.00
#
_symmetry.space_group_name_H-M   'P 1'
#
loop_
_entity.id
_entity.type
_entity.pdbx_description
1 polymer ?
#
loop_
_entity_poly.entity_id
_entity_poly.type
_entity_poly.pdbx_seq_one_letter_code
_entity_poly.pdbx_strand_id
1 'polypeptide(L)'
;MSETDKTTQAGEGKDYTAQIKSQQEEWDALGEDGQKNLMEQKEALEAEDADEEESAAIIKEHLIQHNENKKNPAYLVRGAELMCSQGSNKRMMNLSPCHGVYIKAHAVVHELDCIQGDEENITWFGICTPGEELETEQIQLIGDDGKKCHGKKCKPHIIGTWLESYDQTKIVDNGNKLPKEDGEIEGCNTLTMDSFLVCKHGGIIMPINSGQDREVGAEEFDYATEEERVEALNRVQKGCTGEENMDCDDLLYKKMEKQADQNVHGSANEKEDAKEENDSSDYNTGAPYMSKEGMMALMELEVLSEYSLNKGYLVVENGRLIGIKPHLVGDGGITVGFGDYLSKDDLTFYEEKGYHLSTQESDFNQIKDVVIPVEVCFEKFLADVDSCYKSLKKQIDDGELRELSQQEMDALMIGKYQTGSLGADVQTKVNANAGKDELKDEYMENRGKYKDRIDTELDIYFDGNYEVAGGLGSTIVVDEWEKYEKN
;
A
#
# COMPACT_ATOMS: atom_id res chain seq x y z
N MET A 1 52.74 -30.33 -24.82
CA MET A 1 51.74 -30.51 -23.75
C MET A 1 50.93 -29.24 -23.71
N SER A 2 49.63 -29.42 -23.82
CA SER A 2 48.60 -28.46 -24.21
C SER A 2 48.41 -27.32 -23.21
N GLU A 3 48.44 -26.09 -23.73
CA GLU A 3 47.67 -24.96 -23.16
C GLU A 3 46.22 -25.15 -23.64
N THR A 4 45.31 -25.32 -22.68
CA THR A 4 43.88 -25.46 -22.94
C THR A 4 43.26 -24.08 -23.16
N ASP A 5 42.75 -23.88 -24.37
CA ASP A 5 41.78 -22.84 -24.74
C ASP A 5 40.64 -22.77 -23.72
N LYS A 6 40.47 -21.59 -23.11
CA LYS A 6 39.20 -21.20 -22.50
C LYS A 6 38.41 -20.43 -23.56
N THR A 7 37.61 -21.14 -24.32
CA THR A 7 36.55 -20.55 -25.14
C THR A 7 35.43 -20.12 -24.19
N THR A 8 35.38 -18.84 -23.85
CA THR A 8 34.20 -18.21 -23.25
C THR A 8 33.12 -18.17 -24.33
N GLN A 9 32.09 -19.01 -24.20
CA GLN A 9 30.85 -18.83 -24.95
C GLN A 9 30.18 -17.55 -24.43
N ALA A 10 30.32 -16.45 -25.16
CA ALA A 10 29.41 -15.33 -25.05
C ALA A 10 28.08 -15.76 -25.67
N GLY A 11 27.03 -15.90 -24.86
CA GLY A 11 25.67 -16.06 -25.37
C GLY A 11 25.25 -14.80 -26.11
N GLU A 12 24.63 -14.96 -27.28
CA GLU A 12 23.98 -13.88 -28.03
C GLU A 12 22.88 -13.27 -27.13
N GLY A 13 23.09 -12.04 -26.65
CA GLY A 13 22.06 -11.31 -25.90
C GLY A 13 20.87 -10.96 -26.79
N LYS A 14 19.65 -11.08 -26.28
CA LYS A 14 18.42 -10.64 -26.98
C LYS A 14 18.45 -9.11 -27.10
N ASP A 15 18.31 -8.60 -28.32
CA ASP A 15 18.31 -7.15 -28.62
C ASP A 15 16.88 -6.59 -28.51
N TYR A 16 16.48 -6.25 -27.28
CA TYR A 16 15.16 -5.67 -27.01
C TYR A 16 14.97 -4.30 -27.66
N THR A 17 16.05 -3.53 -27.81
CA THR A 17 16.01 -2.23 -28.49
C THR A 17 15.60 -2.36 -29.95
N ALA A 18 16.17 -3.33 -30.67
CA ALA A 18 15.79 -3.58 -32.06
C ALA A 18 14.31 -3.97 -32.19
N GLN A 19 13.80 -4.79 -31.27
CA GLN A 19 12.40 -5.21 -31.28
C GLN A 19 11.45 -4.03 -31.03
N ILE A 20 11.69 -3.22 -29.99
CA ILE A 20 10.87 -2.03 -29.71
C ILE A 20 10.88 -1.06 -30.90
N LYS A 21 12.05 -0.81 -31.51
CA LYS A 21 12.15 0.05 -32.69
C LYS A 21 11.36 -0.51 -33.88
N SER A 22 11.48 -1.81 -34.16
CA SER A 22 10.71 -2.46 -35.22
C SER A 22 9.20 -2.38 -34.97
N GLN A 23 8.76 -2.58 -33.73
CA GLN A 23 7.35 -2.44 -33.35
C GLN A 23 6.87 -1.01 -33.60
N GLN A 24 7.65 0.00 -33.21
CA GLN A 24 7.32 1.41 -33.41
C GLN A 24 7.28 1.79 -34.89
N GLU A 25 8.24 1.32 -35.70
CA GLU A 25 8.25 1.55 -37.15
C GLU A 25 7.00 0.96 -37.82
N GLU A 26 6.55 -0.22 -37.39
CA GLU A 26 5.30 -0.82 -37.89
C GLU A 26 4.06 -0.01 -37.49
N TRP A 27 4.03 0.54 -36.27
CA TRP A 27 2.96 1.43 -35.80
C TRP A 27 2.91 2.73 -36.59
N ASP A 28 4.06 3.37 -36.81
CA ASP A 28 4.16 4.61 -37.57
C ASP A 28 3.78 4.39 -39.04
N ALA A 29 4.10 3.23 -39.61
CA ALA A 29 3.75 2.86 -40.98
C ALA A 29 2.24 2.70 -41.22
N LEU A 30 1.42 2.54 -40.17
CA LEU A 30 -0.05 2.55 -40.31
C LEU A 30 -0.60 3.91 -40.71
N GLY A 31 0.10 4.99 -40.37
CA GLY A 31 -0.39 6.36 -40.49
C GLY A 31 -1.56 6.68 -39.55
N GLU A 32 -1.96 7.94 -39.51
CA GLU A 32 -3.00 8.46 -38.59
C GLU A 32 -4.34 7.71 -38.74
N ASP A 33 -4.78 7.45 -39.97
CA ASP A 33 -6.04 6.75 -40.23
C ASP A 33 -6.00 5.30 -39.70
N GLY A 34 -4.88 4.60 -39.89
CA GLY A 34 -4.72 3.23 -39.40
C GLY A 34 -4.69 3.16 -37.88
N GLN A 35 -3.97 4.09 -37.24
CA GLN A 35 -3.90 4.19 -35.78
C GLN A 35 -5.27 4.53 -35.17
N LYS A 36 -5.99 5.47 -35.78
CA LYS A 36 -7.35 5.84 -35.36
C LYS A 36 -8.33 4.67 -35.45
N ASN A 37 -8.29 3.91 -36.54
CA ASN A 37 -9.16 2.72 -36.68
C ASN A 37 -8.91 1.68 -35.58
N LEU A 38 -7.67 1.53 -35.11
CA LEU A 38 -7.34 0.61 -34.01
C LEU A 38 -7.81 1.14 -32.65
N MET A 39 -7.74 2.45 -32.42
CA MET A 39 -8.35 3.06 -31.23
C MET A 39 -9.87 2.89 -31.24
N GLU A 40 -10.52 3.12 -32.38
CA GLU A 40 -11.97 2.91 -32.55
C GLU A 40 -12.34 1.44 -32.35
N GLN A 41 -11.48 0.48 -32.73
CA GLN A 41 -11.69 -0.94 -32.43
C GLN A 41 -11.65 -1.22 -30.91
N LYS A 42 -10.75 -0.56 -30.16
CA LYS A 42 -10.69 -0.66 -28.70
C LYS A 42 -11.95 -0.06 -28.06
N GLU A 43 -12.35 1.13 -28.47
CA GLU A 43 -13.61 1.75 -28.03
C GLU A 43 -14.84 0.91 -28.38
N ALA A 44 -14.87 0.28 -29.55
CA ALA A 44 -15.96 -0.62 -29.94
C ALA A 44 -16.02 -1.87 -29.07
N LEU A 45 -14.87 -2.48 -28.72
CA LEU A 45 -14.81 -3.58 -27.76
C LEU A 45 -15.30 -3.16 -26.36
N GLU A 46 -15.10 -1.90 -25.98
CA GLU A 46 -15.63 -1.33 -24.74
C GLU A 46 -17.13 -0.99 -24.81
N ALA A 47 -17.65 -0.67 -26.01
CA ALA A 47 -19.00 -0.15 -26.22
C ALA A 47 -20.03 -1.19 -26.72
N GLU A 48 -19.62 -2.32 -27.30
CA GLU A 48 -20.55 -3.27 -27.94
C GLU A 48 -21.37 -4.11 -26.93
N ASP A 49 -22.69 -3.89 -26.94
CA ASP A 49 -23.72 -4.87 -26.60
C ASP A 49 -24.01 -5.76 -27.84
N ALA A 50 -23.21 -6.78 -28.14
CA ALA A 50 -23.54 -7.68 -29.26
C ALA A 50 -22.93 -9.11 -29.17
N ASP A 51 -23.85 -10.08 -29.06
CA ASP A 51 -23.83 -11.50 -29.45
C ASP A 51 -22.55 -12.36 -29.45
N GLU A 52 -22.62 -13.44 -28.64
CA GLU A 52 -21.98 -14.76 -28.75
C GLU A 52 -20.46 -14.89 -28.90
N GLU A 53 -19.68 -14.51 -27.87
CA GLU A 53 -18.58 -15.36 -27.37
C GLU A 53 -18.24 -15.04 -25.90
N GLU A 54 -18.02 -16.07 -25.08
CA GLU A 54 -17.84 -15.99 -23.61
C GLU A 54 -16.64 -15.11 -23.21
N SER A 55 -15.62 -15.03 -24.08
CA SER A 55 -14.45 -14.15 -23.92
C SER A 55 -14.81 -12.66 -23.93
N ALA A 56 -15.78 -12.24 -24.74
CA ALA A 56 -16.25 -10.86 -24.80
C ALA A 56 -17.07 -10.48 -23.55
N ALA A 57 -17.76 -11.45 -22.94
CA ALA A 57 -18.53 -11.22 -21.71
C ALA A 57 -17.63 -10.97 -20.48
N ILE A 58 -16.48 -11.66 -20.39
CA ILE A 58 -15.49 -11.43 -19.32
C ILE A 58 -14.87 -10.05 -19.46
N ILE A 59 -14.50 -9.65 -20.69
CA ILE A 59 -14.01 -8.30 -21.00
C ILE A 59 -15.07 -7.25 -20.62
N LYS A 60 -16.35 -7.50 -20.92
CA LYS A 60 -17.46 -6.57 -20.63
C LYS A 60 -17.68 -6.33 -19.14
N GLU A 61 -17.84 -7.40 -18.35
CA GLU A 61 -18.04 -7.25 -16.89
C GLU A 61 -16.87 -6.51 -16.25
N HIS A 62 -15.66 -6.79 -16.74
CA HIS A 62 -14.44 -6.15 -16.29
C HIS A 62 -14.42 -4.64 -16.64
N LEU A 63 -14.64 -4.26 -17.90
CA LEU A 63 -14.60 -2.86 -18.34
C LEU A 63 -15.67 -1.97 -17.69
N ILE A 64 -16.81 -2.54 -17.30
CA ILE A 64 -17.87 -1.83 -16.56
C ILE A 64 -17.41 -1.53 -15.12
N GLN A 65 -16.79 -2.49 -14.43
CA GLN A 65 -16.31 -2.30 -13.05
C GLN A 65 -15.13 -1.31 -12.95
N HIS A 66 -14.33 -1.17 -14.00
CA HIS A 66 -13.10 -0.36 -13.96
C HIS A 66 -13.26 1.11 -14.43
N ASN A 67 -14.28 1.42 -15.24
CA ASN A 67 -14.51 2.78 -15.74
C ASN A 67 -15.02 3.79 -14.68
N GLU A 68 -15.45 3.35 -13.49
CA GLU A 68 -15.97 4.24 -12.44
C GLU A 68 -14.87 4.96 -11.62
N ASN A 69 -13.59 4.60 -11.75
CA ASN A 69 -12.49 5.07 -10.86
C ASN A 69 -11.33 5.82 -11.56
N LYS A 70 -11.62 6.68 -12.55
CA LYS A 70 -10.61 7.49 -13.28
C LYS A 70 -9.78 8.48 -12.43
N LYS A 71 -9.98 8.57 -11.11
CA LYS A 71 -9.20 9.44 -10.22
C LYS A 71 -8.04 8.73 -9.50
N ASN A 72 -8.06 7.40 -9.37
CA ASN A 72 -7.01 6.59 -8.73
C ASN A 72 -6.88 5.24 -9.48
N PRO A 73 -6.18 5.19 -10.62
CA PRO A 73 -6.10 3.97 -11.40
C PRO A 73 -5.20 2.94 -10.71
N ALA A 74 -5.61 1.67 -10.70
CA ALA A 74 -4.76 0.59 -10.24
C ALA A 74 -3.63 0.35 -11.25
N TYR A 75 -2.39 0.45 -10.80
CA TYR A 75 -1.20 0.14 -11.60
C TYR A 75 -1.13 -1.34 -11.99
N LEU A 76 -0.65 -1.64 -13.18
CA LEU A 76 -0.31 -3.01 -13.54
C LEU A 76 1.03 -3.40 -12.92
N VAL A 77 1.07 -4.61 -12.38
CA VAL A 77 2.28 -5.23 -11.82
C VAL A 77 2.58 -6.57 -12.51
N ARG A 78 3.77 -7.13 -12.27
CA ARG A 78 4.11 -8.49 -12.68
C ARG A 78 3.04 -9.46 -12.17
N GLY A 79 2.60 -10.36 -13.04
CA GLY A 79 1.51 -11.27 -12.73
C GLY A 79 0.12 -10.67 -12.90
N ALA A 80 -0.04 -9.47 -13.46
CA ALA A 80 -1.34 -9.03 -13.96
C ALA A 80 -1.84 -10.02 -15.03
N GLU A 81 -3.10 -10.47 -14.92
CA GLU A 81 -3.70 -11.27 -15.99
C GLU A 81 -4.03 -10.39 -17.18
N LEU A 82 -3.55 -10.77 -18.36
CA LEU A 82 -3.83 -10.15 -19.63
C LEU A 82 -4.68 -11.09 -20.50
N MET A 83 -5.44 -10.51 -21.43
CA MET A 83 -6.05 -11.27 -22.51
C MET A 83 -5.94 -10.55 -23.85
N CYS A 84 -5.85 -11.33 -24.92
CA CYS A 84 -6.00 -10.85 -26.29
C CYS A 84 -7.45 -11.06 -26.72
N SER A 85 -8.08 -10.07 -27.36
CA SER A 85 -9.45 -10.17 -27.89
C SER A 85 -9.63 -11.28 -28.92
N GLN A 86 -8.55 -11.74 -29.56
CA GLN A 86 -8.54 -12.84 -30.52
C GLN A 86 -8.01 -14.16 -29.93
N GLY A 87 -7.60 -14.16 -28.66
CA GLY A 87 -7.00 -15.31 -27.98
C GLY A 87 -8.01 -16.08 -27.13
N SER A 88 -7.85 -17.41 -27.05
CA SER A 88 -8.73 -18.27 -26.25
C SER A 88 -8.38 -18.36 -24.76
N ASN A 89 -7.25 -17.81 -24.32
CA ASN A 89 -6.79 -17.93 -22.95
C ASN A 89 -6.14 -16.66 -22.42
N LYS A 90 -6.33 -16.42 -21.12
CA LYS A 90 -5.61 -15.42 -20.32
C LYS A 90 -4.16 -15.83 -20.06
N ARG A 91 -3.30 -14.84 -19.88
CA ARG A 91 -1.87 -15.03 -19.56
C ARG A 91 -1.39 -14.01 -18.57
N MET A 92 -0.43 -14.41 -17.74
CA MET A 92 0.21 -13.52 -16.79
C MET A 92 1.24 -12.65 -17.51
N MET A 93 1.19 -11.35 -17.23
CA MET A 93 2.22 -10.39 -17.59
C MET A 93 3.53 -10.78 -16.89
N ASN A 94 4.58 -10.97 -17.68
CA ASN A 94 5.92 -11.23 -17.13
C ASN A 94 6.76 -9.95 -17.14
N LEU A 95 7.70 -9.84 -16.22
CA LEU A 95 8.64 -8.73 -16.18
C LEU A 95 10.00 -9.25 -15.71
N SER A 96 11.00 -9.34 -16.57
CA SER A 96 12.35 -9.73 -16.16
C SER A 96 13.39 -9.03 -17.02
N PRO A 97 14.33 -8.25 -16.46
CA PRO A 97 14.44 -7.85 -15.04
C PRO A 97 13.33 -6.87 -14.60
N CYS A 98 13.18 -6.65 -13.29
CA CYS A 98 12.28 -5.63 -12.75
C CYS A 98 12.93 -4.22 -12.72
N HIS A 99 12.11 -3.21 -12.44
CA HIS A 99 12.52 -1.79 -12.42
C HIS A 99 12.81 -1.27 -11.01
N GLY A 100 12.72 -2.13 -9.99
CA GLY A 100 12.96 -1.74 -8.59
C GLY A 100 11.79 -1.00 -7.91
N VAL A 101 10.64 -0.87 -8.60
CA VAL A 101 9.42 -0.26 -8.05
C VAL A 101 8.38 -1.35 -7.85
N TYR A 102 7.75 -1.39 -6.68
CA TYR A 102 6.84 -2.45 -6.29
C TYR A 102 5.56 -1.91 -5.66
N ILE A 103 4.44 -2.57 -5.92
CA ILE A 103 3.17 -2.36 -5.23
C ILE A 103 2.71 -3.70 -4.67
N LYS A 104 2.47 -3.76 -3.36
CA LYS A 104 2.19 -5.03 -2.64
C LYS A 104 3.25 -6.10 -2.95
N ALA A 105 4.51 -5.67 -3.06
CA ALA A 105 5.69 -6.46 -3.45
C ALA A 105 5.68 -7.07 -4.87
N HIS A 106 4.72 -6.72 -5.72
CA HIS A 106 4.74 -7.06 -7.14
C HIS A 106 5.39 -5.94 -7.95
N ALA A 107 6.29 -6.27 -8.86
CA ALA A 107 7.04 -5.28 -9.63
C ALA A 107 6.13 -4.51 -10.60
N VAL A 108 6.13 -3.18 -10.53
CA VAL A 108 5.33 -2.30 -11.41
C VAL A 108 5.89 -2.33 -12.84
N VAL A 109 5.01 -2.35 -13.85
CA VAL A 109 5.38 -2.34 -15.28
C VAL A 109 5.19 -0.96 -15.91
N HIS A 110 5.94 -0.67 -16.98
CA HIS A 110 5.85 0.56 -17.78
C HIS A 110 5.63 0.29 -19.27
N GLU A 111 5.44 1.37 -20.03
CA GLU A 111 5.01 1.33 -21.43
C GLU A 111 5.93 0.59 -22.42
N LEU A 112 7.19 0.35 -22.06
CA LEU A 112 8.12 -0.42 -22.90
C LEU A 112 8.20 -1.90 -22.50
N ASP A 113 7.51 -2.33 -21.44
CA ASP A 113 7.38 -3.74 -21.08
C ASP A 113 6.40 -4.44 -22.03
N CYS A 114 6.72 -4.47 -23.32
CA CYS A 114 5.90 -5.05 -24.38
C CYS A 114 6.69 -6.00 -25.27
N ILE A 115 7.79 -6.56 -24.77
CA ILE A 115 8.58 -7.55 -25.50
C ILE A 115 7.75 -8.85 -25.62
N GLN A 116 7.49 -9.27 -26.85
CA GLN A 116 6.79 -10.52 -27.14
C GLN A 116 7.74 -11.73 -27.21
N GLY A 117 7.33 -12.86 -26.64
CA GLY A 117 8.08 -14.12 -26.66
C GLY A 117 7.59 -15.11 -25.62
N ASP A 118 8.02 -16.38 -25.71
CA ASP A 118 7.51 -17.43 -24.81
C ASP A 118 7.96 -17.22 -23.33
N GLU A 119 9.04 -16.47 -23.10
CA GLU A 119 9.59 -16.14 -21.78
C GLU A 119 9.70 -14.62 -21.53
N GLU A 120 9.13 -13.81 -22.43
CA GLU A 120 9.23 -12.35 -22.39
C GLU A 120 7.98 -11.74 -21.73
N ASN A 121 7.85 -10.41 -21.77
CA ASN A 121 6.75 -9.69 -21.15
C ASN A 121 5.38 -10.22 -21.57
N ILE A 122 5.19 -10.37 -22.89
CA ILE A 122 3.92 -10.76 -23.50
C ILE A 122 4.07 -12.11 -24.18
N THR A 123 3.43 -13.13 -23.61
CA THR A 123 3.44 -14.49 -24.13
C THR A 123 2.26 -14.75 -25.07
N TRP A 124 1.91 -16.01 -25.33
CA TRP A 124 0.88 -16.41 -26.29
C TRP A 124 -0.47 -16.73 -25.62
N PHE A 125 -1.57 -16.30 -26.21
CA PHE A 125 -2.92 -16.30 -25.63
C PHE A 125 -3.80 -17.48 -26.08
N GLY A 126 -3.26 -18.70 -26.07
CA GLY A 126 -4.04 -19.87 -26.48
C GLY A 126 -4.15 -20.04 -27.99
N ILE A 127 -5.37 -20.32 -28.47
CA ILE A 127 -5.73 -20.41 -29.89
C ILE A 127 -6.18 -19.04 -30.39
N CYS A 128 -5.75 -18.65 -31.59
CA CYS A 128 -6.15 -17.39 -32.21
C CYS A 128 -7.37 -17.55 -33.12
N THR A 129 -8.27 -16.58 -33.10
CA THR A 129 -9.43 -16.48 -33.99
C THR A 129 -9.44 -15.11 -34.67
N PRO A 130 -9.55 -15.00 -36.01
CA PRO A 130 -9.36 -16.07 -36.98
C PRO A 130 -7.89 -16.51 -37.01
N GLY A 131 -7.66 -17.81 -36.92
CA GLY A 131 -6.30 -18.35 -36.88
C GLY A 131 -5.74 -18.80 -38.24
N GLU A 132 -6.57 -18.94 -39.27
CA GLU A 132 -6.24 -19.69 -40.50
C GLU A 132 -5.04 -19.13 -41.27
N GLU A 133 -4.90 -17.80 -41.32
CA GLU A 133 -3.83 -17.10 -42.03
C GLU A 133 -2.56 -16.92 -41.20
N LEU A 134 -2.55 -17.35 -39.93
CA LEU A 134 -1.39 -17.20 -39.06
C LEU A 134 -0.31 -18.23 -39.39
N GLU A 135 0.92 -17.73 -39.54
CA GLU A 135 2.13 -18.53 -39.68
C GLU A 135 2.64 -19.07 -38.33
N THR A 136 1.74 -19.46 -37.43
CA THR A 136 2.08 -20.08 -36.15
C THR A 136 1.84 -21.59 -36.17
N GLU A 137 2.43 -22.30 -35.22
CA GLU A 137 2.20 -23.73 -35.02
C GLU A 137 0.73 -24.03 -34.64
N GLN A 138 0.25 -25.20 -35.04
CA GLN A 138 -1.02 -25.72 -34.52
C GLN A 138 -0.81 -26.33 -33.14
N ILE A 139 -1.69 -26.00 -32.20
CA ILE A 139 -1.64 -26.51 -30.83
C ILE A 139 -3.01 -27.07 -30.42
N GLN A 140 -3.01 -27.82 -29.33
CA GLN A 140 -4.20 -28.30 -28.66
C GLN A 140 -4.05 -28.05 -27.17
N LEU A 141 -5.07 -27.43 -26.56
CA LEU A 141 -5.05 -27.03 -25.16
C LEU A 141 -6.46 -27.06 -24.56
N ILE A 142 -6.55 -26.77 -23.27
CA ILE A 142 -7.81 -26.53 -22.58
C ILE A 142 -7.98 -25.00 -22.50
N GLY A 143 -9.06 -24.49 -23.09
CA GLY A 143 -9.45 -23.08 -22.99
C GLY A 143 -9.82 -22.72 -21.55
N ASP A 144 -9.92 -21.42 -21.27
CA ASP A 144 -10.29 -20.96 -19.92
C ASP A 144 -11.72 -21.40 -19.54
N ASP A 145 -12.55 -21.73 -20.54
CA ASP A 145 -13.88 -22.33 -20.40
C ASP A 145 -13.85 -23.84 -20.05
N GLY A 146 -12.66 -24.43 -19.91
CA GLY A 146 -12.46 -25.85 -19.64
C GLY A 146 -12.65 -26.75 -20.87
N LYS A 147 -12.94 -26.21 -22.05
CA LYS A 147 -13.13 -27.00 -23.28
C LYS A 147 -11.82 -27.23 -24.00
N LYS A 148 -11.73 -28.35 -24.73
CA LYS A 148 -10.56 -28.62 -25.58
C LYS A 148 -10.65 -27.78 -26.85
N CYS A 149 -9.66 -26.92 -27.04
CA CYS A 149 -9.53 -26.08 -28.23
C CYS A 149 -8.37 -26.61 -29.09
N HIS A 150 -8.53 -26.50 -30.42
CA HIS A 150 -7.51 -26.85 -31.39
C HIS A 150 -7.47 -25.78 -32.48
N GLY A 151 -6.28 -25.31 -32.81
CA GLY A 151 -6.10 -24.26 -33.81
C GLY A 151 -4.70 -23.70 -33.79
N LYS A 152 -4.53 -22.53 -34.40
CA LYS A 152 -3.24 -21.84 -34.53
C LYS A 152 -2.90 -21.09 -33.24
N LYS A 153 -1.67 -21.21 -32.77
CA LYS A 153 -1.20 -20.55 -31.56
C LYS A 153 -1.35 -19.03 -31.70
N CYS A 154 -2.01 -18.40 -30.73
CA CYS A 154 -2.14 -16.95 -30.62
C CYS A 154 -0.84 -16.34 -30.10
N LYS A 155 0.20 -16.36 -30.93
CA LYS A 155 1.45 -15.66 -30.67
C LYS A 155 1.29 -14.20 -31.13
N PRO A 156 1.29 -13.22 -30.20
CA PRO A 156 1.08 -11.83 -30.58
C PRO A 156 2.22 -11.32 -31.47
N HIS A 157 1.87 -10.42 -32.39
CA HIS A 157 2.78 -9.56 -33.12
C HIS A 157 2.43 -8.11 -32.77
N ILE A 158 3.04 -7.60 -31.71
CA ILE A 158 2.82 -6.26 -31.18
C ILE A 158 3.32 -5.23 -32.18
N ILE A 159 2.56 -4.15 -32.31
CA ILE A 159 2.94 -2.94 -33.03
C ILE A 159 2.87 -1.77 -32.04
N GLY A 160 3.90 -0.93 -32.07
CA GLY A 160 4.09 0.15 -31.10
C GLY A 160 4.48 -0.34 -29.70
N THR A 161 4.13 0.48 -28.72
CA THR A 161 4.27 0.24 -27.28
C THR A 161 2.90 0.20 -26.62
N TRP A 162 2.84 0.06 -25.30
CA TRP A 162 1.57 0.21 -24.59
C TRP A 162 0.97 1.59 -24.85
N LEU A 163 -0.34 1.62 -25.10
CA LEU A 163 -1.15 2.80 -25.29
C LEU A 163 -1.96 3.07 -24.02
N GLU A 164 -2.43 4.31 -23.86
CA GLU A 164 -3.13 4.77 -22.65
C GLU A 164 -2.36 4.46 -21.35
N SER A 165 -1.03 4.62 -21.42
CA SER A 165 -0.17 4.60 -20.25
C SER A 165 -0.45 5.79 -19.32
N TYR A 166 -0.24 5.62 -18.03
CA TYR A 166 -0.47 6.64 -17.01
C TYR A 166 0.76 7.55 -16.85
N ASP A 167 0.62 8.79 -17.29
CA ASP A 167 1.72 9.77 -17.41
C ASP A 167 2.07 10.50 -16.11
N GLN A 168 1.22 10.41 -15.09
CA GLN A 168 1.46 11.05 -13.79
C GLN A 168 2.52 10.32 -12.96
N THR A 169 2.76 9.04 -13.24
CA THR A 169 3.77 8.22 -12.58
C THR A 169 4.69 7.63 -13.61
N LYS A 170 5.99 7.88 -13.45
CA LYS A 170 7.04 7.43 -14.38
C LYS A 170 8.07 6.60 -13.63
N ILE A 171 8.49 5.49 -14.23
CA ILE A 171 9.55 4.62 -13.71
C ILE A 171 10.69 4.50 -14.73
N VAL A 172 11.90 4.34 -14.24
CA VAL A 172 13.10 4.27 -15.09
C VAL A 172 13.32 2.84 -15.59
N ASP A 173 13.51 2.65 -16.90
CA ASP A 173 13.81 1.34 -17.52
C ASP A 173 15.28 0.90 -17.30
N ASN A 174 16.09 1.74 -16.65
CA ASN A 174 17.54 1.56 -16.44
C ASN A 174 18.35 1.37 -17.74
N GLY A 175 17.82 1.82 -18.88
CA GLY A 175 18.49 1.78 -20.18
C GLY A 175 18.53 0.40 -20.84
N ASN A 176 17.69 -0.54 -20.40
CA ASN A 176 17.69 -1.91 -20.92
C ASN A 176 17.03 -2.04 -22.29
N LYS A 177 15.94 -1.29 -22.55
CA LYS A 177 15.14 -1.40 -23.77
C LYS A 177 15.41 -0.24 -24.72
N LEU A 178 15.51 0.99 -24.22
CA LEU A 178 15.83 2.18 -25.03
C LEU A 178 16.92 3.04 -24.36
N PRO A 179 18.20 2.60 -24.38
CA PRO A 179 19.28 3.42 -23.86
C PRO A 179 19.45 4.71 -24.69
N LYS A 180 19.51 5.86 -24.03
CA LYS A 180 19.85 7.14 -24.68
C LYS A 180 21.37 7.27 -24.87
N GLU A 181 21.78 7.83 -26.01
CA GLU A 181 23.20 7.98 -26.38
C GLU A 181 23.96 9.01 -25.50
N ASP A 182 23.25 9.97 -24.91
CA ASP A 182 23.80 11.04 -24.07
C ASP A 182 23.84 10.70 -22.57
N GLY A 183 23.28 9.55 -22.19
CA GLY A 183 23.18 9.12 -20.80
C GLY A 183 22.08 9.81 -19.99
N GLU A 184 21.20 10.61 -20.61
CA GLU A 184 20.03 11.14 -19.93
C GLU A 184 19.05 10.01 -19.59
N ILE A 185 18.58 9.99 -18.35
CA ILE A 185 17.61 9.01 -17.86
C ILE A 185 16.23 9.63 -17.97
N GLU A 186 15.35 9.06 -18.80
CA GLU A 186 13.96 9.46 -18.91
C GLU A 186 13.05 8.38 -18.32
N GLY A 187 12.07 8.81 -17.53
CA GLY A 187 11.07 7.91 -16.97
C GLY A 187 9.99 7.53 -17.98
N CYS A 188 9.73 6.24 -18.08
CA CYS A 188 8.65 5.65 -18.86
C CYS A 188 7.34 5.72 -18.09
N ASN A 189 6.23 5.99 -18.77
CA ASN A 189 4.91 6.01 -18.14
C ASN A 189 4.55 4.63 -17.58
N THR A 190 4.00 4.61 -16.37
CA THR A 190 3.47 3.39 -15.76
C THR A 190 2.20 2.91 -16.46
N LEU A 191 1.87 1.63 -16.31
CA LEU A 191 0.65 1.06 -16.87
C LEU A 191 -0.46 0.94 -15.83
N THR A 192 -1.70 1.00 -16.28
CA THR A 192 -2.90 0.83 -15.45
C THR A 192 -3.90 -0.11 -16.14
N MET A 193 -5.05 -0.32 -15.51
CA MET A 193 -6.15 -1.10 -16.09
C MET A 193 -6.69 -0.55 -17.42
N ASP A 194 -6.42 0.71 -17.75
CA ASP A 194 -6.85 1.34 -19.01
C ASP A 194 -5.84 1.09 -20.15
N SER A 195 -4.61 0.68 -19.81
CA SER A 195 -3.54 0.51 -20.78
C SER A 195 -3.77 -0.72 -21.66
N PHE A 196 -3.41 -0.63 -22.93
CA PHE A 196 -3.58 -1.74 -23.87
C PHE A 196 -2.46 -1.81 -24.93
N LEU A 197 -2.33 -2.97 -25.57
CA LEU A 197 -1.44 -3.21 -26.71
C LEU A 197 -2.24 -3.63 -27.94
N VAL A 198 -1.65 -3.37 -29.11
CA VAL A 198 -2.23 -3.77 -30.38
C VAL A 198 -1.39 -4.85 -31.05
N CYS A 199 -2.06 -5.90 -31.50
CA CYS A 199 -1.49 -6.97 -32.31
C CYS A 199 -1.81 -6.74 -33.79
N LYS A 200 -0.80 -6.85 -34.66
CA LYS A 200 -0.90 -6.78 -36.13
C LYS A 200 -1.94 -7.73 -36.72
N HIS A 201 -2.26 -8.81 -36.02
CA HIS A 201 -3.28 -9.78 -36.42
C HIS A 201 -4.71 -9.35 -36.03
N GLY A 202 -4.90 -8.11 -35.58
CA GLY A 202 -6.21 -7.53 -35.26
C GLY A 202 -6.69 -7.77 -33.83
N GLY A 203 -5.79 -8.18 -32.93
CA GLY A 203 -6.09 -8.37 -31.51
C GLY A 203 -5.74 -7.16 -30.66
N ILE A 204 -6.59 -6.86 -29.68
CA ILE A 204 -6.33 -5.87 -28.63
C ILE A 204 -6.00 -6.64 -27.35
N ILE A 205 -4.86 -6.36 -26.74
CA ILE A 205 -4.40 -7.02 -25.52
C ILE A 205 -4.60 -6.07 -24.35
N MET A 206 -5.38 -6.50 -23.35
CA MET A 206 -5.79 -5.67 -22.21
C MET A 206 -5.61 -6.44 -20.90
N PRO A 207 -5.39 -5.72 -19.78
CA PRO A 207 -5.44 -6.31 -18.46
C PRO A 207 -6.87 -6.73 -18.08
N ILE A 208 -6.94 -7.80 -17.30
CA ILE A 208 -8.16 -8.37 -16.67
C ILE A 208 -8.08 -8.30 -15.15
N ASN A 209 -6.92 -7.98 -14.60
CA ASN A 209 -6.77 -7.47 -13.26
C ASN A 209 -5.43 -6.73 -13.17
N SER A 210 -5.24 -6.01 -12.06
CA SER A 210 -4.01 -5.25 -11.83
C SER A 210 -2.82 -6.15 -11.48
N GLY A 211 -3.08 -7.39 -11.06
CA GLY A 211 -2.10 -8.29 -10.45
C GLY A 211 -1.76 -7.96 -8.98
N GLN A 212 -2.24 -6.84 -8.44
CA GLN A 212 -1.81 -6.37 -7.11
C GLN A 212 -2.34 -7.22 -5.95
N ASP A 213 -3.52 -7.81 -6.11
CA ASP A 213 -4.19 -8.59 -5.04
C ASP A 213 -3.81 -10.07 -5.04
N ARG A 214 -2.90 -10.49 -5.93
CA ARG A 214 -2.37 -11.86 -5.98
C ARG A 214 -1.45 -12.11 -4.78
N GLU A 215 -1.51 -13.33 -4.26
CA GLU A 215 -0.49 -13.81 -3.31
C GLU A 215 0.89 -13.83 -3.97
N VAL A 216 1.89 -13.27 -3.29
CA VAL A 216 3.27 -13.30 -3.79
C VAL A 216 3.84 -14.71 -3.63
N GLY A 217 4.24 -15.30 -4.76
CA GLY A 217 4.95 -16.57 -4.82
C GLY A 217 6.46 -16.39 -4.93
N ALA A 218 7.20 -17.48 -4.71
CA ALA A 218 8.68 -17.47 -4.67
C ALA A 218 9.33 -17.07 -6.00
N GLU A 219 8.61 -17.28 -7.10
CA GLU A 219 8.99 -16.90 -8.45
C GLU A 219 9.12 -15.39 -8.67
N GLU A 220 8.46 -14.56 -7.84
CA GLU A 220 8.60 -13.09 -7.90
C GLU A 220 10.01 -12.61 -7.54
N PHE A 221 10.78 -13.47 -6.87
CA PHE A 221 12.13 -13.21 -6.38
C PHE A 221 13.17 -14.07 -7.12
N ASP A 222 12.90 -14.47 -8.36
CA ASP A 222 13.73 -15.48 -9.03
C ASP A 222 15.20 -15.05 -9.25
N TYR A 223 15.47 -13.75 -9.14
CA TYR A 223 16.79 -13.11 -9.21
C TYR A 223 17.54 -13.04 -7.87
N ALA A 224 16.90 -13.43 -6.76
CA ALA A 224 17.45 -13.39 -5.41
C ALA A 224 17.96 -14.77 -4.95
N THR A 225 18.93 -14.80 -4.04
CA THR A 225 19.41 -16.02 -3.39
C THR A 225 18.32 -16.65 -2.52
N GLU A 226 18.40 -17.95 -2.21
CA GLU A 226 17.37 -18.65 -1.43
C GLU A 226 17.06 -17.97 -0.08
N GLU A 227 18.09 -17.41 0.58
CA GLU A 227 17.95 -16.66 1.83
C GLU A 227 17.19 -15.34 1.62
N GLU A 228 17.52 -14.58 0.57
CA GLU A 228 16.84 -13.33 0.19
C GLU A 228 15.41 -13.58 -0.31
N ARG A 229 15.15 -14.70 -1.01
CA ARG A 229 13.79 -15.12 -1.41
C ARG A 229 12.92 -15.40 -0.21
N VAL A 230 13.44 -16.17 0.76
CA VAL A 230 12.72 -16.48 2.00
C VAL A 230 12.49 -15.22 2.81
N GLU A 231 13.46 -14.32 2.89
CA GLU A 231 13.30 -13.03 3.57
C GLU A 231 12.26 -12.15 2.86
N ALA A 232 12.31 -12.02 1.54
CA ALA A 232 11.36 -11.20 0.78
C ALA A 232 9.94 -11.79 0.80
N LEU A 233 9.79 -13.12 0.66
CA LEU A 233 8.51 -13.82 0.86
C LEU A 233 7.96 -13.62 2.28
N ASN A 234 8.82 -13.67 3.30
CA ASN A 234 8.43 -13.38 4.67
C ASN A 234 8.04 -11.90 4.83
N ARG A 235 8.67 -10.96 4.13
CA ARG A 235 8.27 -9.54 4.11
C ARG A 235 6.89 -9.37 3.45
N VAL A 236 6.59 -10.06 2.36
CA VAL A 236 5.25 -9.98 1.73
C VAL A 236 4.18 -10.68 2.56
N GLN A 237 4.46 -11.88 3.09
CA GLN A 237 3.53 -12.58 3.98
C GLN A 237 3.32 -11.84 5.31
N LYS A 238 4.20 -10.91 5.65
CA LYS A 238 4.06 -9.96 6.77
C LYS A 238 3.58 -8.56 6.34
N GLY A 239 3.26 -8.35 5.06
CA GLY A 239 2.96 -7.04 4.46
C GLY A 239 4.24 -6.23 4.19
N CYS A 240 4.66 -6.13 2.92
CA CYS A 240 5.78 -5.26 2.53
C CYS A 240 5.33 -3.80 2.49
N THR A 241 5.44 -3.10 3.62
CA THR A 241 5.82 -1.68 3.63
C THR A 241 7.30 -1.59 3.28
N GLY A 242 7.66 -0.74 2.32
CA GLY A 242 9.04 -0.52 1.97
C GLY A 242 9.24 0.93 1.57
N GLU A 243 9.94 1.70 2.40
CA GLU A 243 10.61 2.92 1.97
C GLU A 243 11.97 3.06 2.66
N GLU A 244 13.02 2.53 2.01
CA GLU A 244 14.38 3.04 2.19
C GLU A 244 14.66 4.15 1.14
N ASN A 245 14.45 5.39 1.58
CA ASN A 245 15.09 6.69 1.25
C ASN A 245 15.91 6.89 -0.05
N MET A 246 15.58 7.96 -0.81
CA MET A 246 16.55 9.03 -1.15
C MET A 246 15.90 10.37 -1.58
N ASP A 247 15.94 11.32 -0.65
CA ASP A 247 16.07 12.79 -0.71
C ASP A 247 15.67 13.59 -1.99
N CYS A 248 14.67 14.46 -1.83
CA CYS A 248 14.56 15.76 -2.51
C CYS A 248 13.83 16.76 -1.59
N ASP A 249 14.62 17.39 -0.71
CA ASP A 249 14.45 18.72 -0.11
C ASP A 249 13.15 19.50 -0.41
N ASP A 250 12.44 19.79 0.68
CA ASP A 250 12.11 21.16 1.09
C ASP A 250 11.38 22.04 0.06
N LEU A 251 10.05 21.96 -0.01
CA LEU A 251 9.16 23.07 -0.42
C LEU A 251 7.68 22.66 -0.35
N LEU A 252 7.03 22.80 0.83
CA LEU A 252 5.63 23.31 0.87
C LEU A 252 5.08 23.65 2.27
N TYR A 253 5.85 23.59 3.36
CA TYR A 253 5.30 23.86 4.70
C TYR A 253 5.37 25.33 5.10
N LYS A 254 4.65 26.22 4.38
CA LYS A 254 4.33 27.58 4.87
C LYS A 254 2.99 28.09 4.32
N LYS A 255 1.93 27.85 5.08
CA LYS A 255 0.82 28.77 5.43
C LYS A 255 -0.42 27.93 5.72
N MET A 256 -0.87 27.90 6.98
CA MET A 256 -2.26 28.21 7.39
C MET A 256 -2.48 27.85 8.87
N GLU A 257 -1.71 28.49 9.76
CA GLU A 257 -2.12 28.68 11.15
C GLU A 257 -2.92 29.98 11.24
N LYS A 258 -4.21 29.86 11.55
CA LYS A 258 -4.99 30.82 12.34
C LYS A 258 -6.38 30.26 12.60
N GLN A 259 -6.55 29.59 13.73
CA GLN A 259 -7.73 29.65 14.63
C GLN A 259 -7.60 28.56 15.71
N ALA A 260 -6.68 28.77 16.66
CA ALA A 260 -6.71 28.10 17.96
C ALA A 260 -6.99 29.18 19.00
N ASP A 261 -8.28 29.45 19.21
CA ASP A 261 -8.80 30.18 20.37
C ASP A 261 -10.31 29.98 20.39
N GLN A 262 -10.75 28.91 21.08
CA GLN A 262 -12.01 28.76 21.81
C GLN A 262 -12.33 27.27 22.01
N ASN A 263 -12.02 26.74 23.19
CA ASN A 263 -12.97 26.08 24.08
C ASN A 263 -12.23 25.42 25.25
N VAL A 264 -11.70 26.25 26.14
CA VAL A 264 -11.49 25.88 27.54
C VAL A 264 -12.64 26.52 28.31
N HIS A 265 -13.61 25.71 28.77
CA HIS A 265 -14.22 25.79 30.11
C HIS A 265 -15.53 24.99 30.22
N GLY A 266 -15.53 24.05 31.16
CA GLY A 266 -16.70 23.43 31.79
C GLY A 266 -16.21 22.51 32.91
N SER A 267 -15.52 23.04 33.91
CA SER A 267 -16.03 23.36 35.26
C SER A 267 -16.13 22.15 36.18
N ALA A 268 -15.45 22.29 37.31
CA ALA A 268 -15.23 21.31 38.36
C ALA A 268 -16.46 20.90 39.18
N ASN A 269 -16.23 19.79 39.90
CA ASN A 269 -16.91 19.25 41.09
C ASN A 269 -18.06 18.27 40.84
N GLU A 270 -17.80 17.00 41.12
CA GLU A 270 -18.33 16.34 42.32
C GLU A 270 -17.47 15.11 42.69
N LYS A 271 -17.18 14.98 43.98
CA LYS A 271 -16.52 13.83 44.60
C LYS A 271 -17.59 12.76 44.82
N GLU A 272 -17.27 11.49 44.60
CA GLU A 272 -17.73 10.40 45.48
C GLU A 272 -16.88 9.13 45.31
N ASP A 273 -16.19 8.81 46.41
CA ASP A 273 -15.85 7.53 47.00
C ASP A 273 -15.36 6.33 46.16
N ALA A 274 -14.10 5.98 46.47
CA ALA A 274 -13.43 4.74 46.12
C ALA A 274 -14.16 3.48 46.61
N LYS A 275 -14.18 2.46 45.74
CA LYS A 275 -14.07 1.05 46.14
C LYS A 275 -13.19 0.30 45.14
N GLU A 276 -12.13 -0.29 45.68
CA GLU A 276 -11.39 -1.39 45.07
C GLU A 276 -12.34 -2.57 44.84
N GLU A 277 -12.47 -3.02 43.60
CA GLU A 277 -12.89 -4.39 43.29
C GLU A 277 -11.93 -4.97 42.25
N ASN A 278 -11.07 -5.87 42.74
CA ASN A 278 -10.52 -6.97 41.96
C ASN A 278 -11.72 -7.77 41.42
N ASP A 279 -11.91 -7.82 40.10
CA ASP A 279 -12.67 -8.93 39.54
C ASP A 279 -12.16 -9.33 38.16
N SER A 280 -11.70 -10.57 38.10
CA SER A 280 -11.42 -11.28 36.88
C SER A 280 -12.74 -11.70 36.23
N SER A 281 -12.74 -11.78 34.90
CA SER A 281 -13.69 -12.52 34.06
C SER A 281 -15.17 -12.07 34.12
N ASP A 282 -15.54 -11.15 33.23
CA ASP A 282 -16.70 -11.34 32.33
C ASP A 282 -16.78 -10.18 31.32
N TYR A 283 -16.05 -10.27 30.20
CA TYR A 283 -16.30 -9.39 29.04
C TYR A 283 -17.46 -9.96 28.23
N ASN A 284 -18.66 -9.83 28.78
CA ASN A 284 -19.88 -10.13 28.06
C ASN A 284 -20.93 -9.07 28.37
N THR A 285 -20.77 -7.88 27.78
CA THR A 285 -21.87 -6.99 27.34
C THR A 285 -21.34 -5.67 26.74
N GLY A 286 -21.75 -5.35 25.51
CA GLY A 286 -21.94 -3.98 25.01
C GLY A 286 -20.87 -3.41 24.07
N ALA A 287 -19.63 -3.25 24.53
CA ALA A 287 -18.60 -2.52 23.77
C ALA A 287 -17.24 -3.24 23.84
N PRO A 288 -16.57 -3.49 22.70
CA PRO A 288 -15.26 -4.13 22.70
C PRO A 288 -14.21 -3.20 23.34
N TYR A 289 -13.24 -3.77 24.05
CA TYR A 289 -12.01 -3.05 24.39
C TYR A 289 -11.14 -2.89 23.14
N MET A 290 -10.17 -1.98 23.16
CA MET A 290 -9.27 -1.78 22.02
C MET A 290 -8.53 -3.09 21.68
N SER A 291 -8.52 -3.45 20.41
CA SER A 291 -7.87 -4.67 19.93
C SER A 291 -6.35 -4.56 20.00
N LYS A 292 -5.70 -5.71 19.83
CA LYS A 292 -4.24 -5.80 19.79
C LYS A 292 -3.69 -5.05 18.59
N GLU A 293 -4.34 -5.23 17.46
CA GLU A 293 -4.04 -4.62 16.18
C GLU A 293 -4.23 -3.10 16.28
N GLY A 294 -5.31 -2.63 16.91
CA GLY A 294 -5.57 -1.21 17.17
C GLY A 294 -4.50 -0.57 18.06
N MET A 295 -4.14 -1.22 19.17
CA MET A 295 -3.07 -0.73 20.06
C MET A 295 -1.71 -0.69 19.36
N MET A 296 -1.40 -1.68 18.53
CA MET A 296 -0.15 -1.68 17.75
C MET A 296 -0.13 -0.50 16.78
N ALA A 297 -1.21 -0.33 16.02
CA ALA A 297 -1.34 0.79 15.09
C ALA A 297 -1.19 2.14 15.81
N LEU A 298 -1.79 2.28 17.00
CA LEU A 298 -1.61 3.48 17.82
C LEU A 298 -0.15 3.72 18.21
N MET A 299 0.55 2.69 18.70
CA MET A 299 1.96 2.81 19.06
C MET A 299 2.84 3.17 17.85
N GLU A 300 2.55 2.64 16.67
CA GLU A 300 3.25 2.91 15.41
C GLU A 300 3.00 4.34 14.91
N LEU A 301 1.75 4.81 14.98
CA LEU A 301 1.40 6.19 14.63
C LEU A 301 2.06 7.23 15.54
N GLU A 302 2.32 6.87 16.80
CA GLU A 302 2.93 7.75 17.80
C GLU A 302 4.45 7.75 17.76
N VAL A 303 5.08 6.59 17.90
CA VAL A 303 6.53 6.54 18.12
C VAL A 303 7.22 5.30 17.54
N LEU A 304 6.53 4.18 17.35
CA LEU A 304 7.13 2.95 16.83
C LEU A 304 7.26 3.00 15.31
N SER A 305 8.05 3.95 14.83
CA SER A 305 8.29 4.15 13.40
C SER A 305 9.78 4.21 13.06
N GLU A 306 10.09 3.94 11.80
CA GLU A 306 11.45 4.09 11.26
C GLU A 306 11.97 5.51 11.47
N TYR A 307 11.10 6.52 11.38
CA TYR A 307 11.45 7.91 11.68
C TYR A 307 11.99 8.07 13.10
N SER A 308 11.26 7.57 14.11
CA SER A 308 11.66 7.67 15.51
C SER A 308 12.92 6.87 15.82
N LEU A 309 13.10 5.72 15.15
CA LEU A 309 14.33 4.95 15.23
C LEU A 309 15.52 5.74 14.68
N ASN A 310 15.38 6.32 13.47
CA ASN A 310 16.41 7.10 12.80
C ASN A 310 16.76 8.41 13.54
N LYS A 311 15.79 9.02 14.23
CA LYS A 311 16.01 10.17 15.12
C LYS A 311 16.66 9.79 16.45
N GLY A 312 16.77 8.49 16.76
CA GLY A 312 17.37 7.99 17.98
C GLY A 312 16.49 8.14 19.21
N TYR A 313 15.17 8.26 19.03
CA TYR A 313 14.19 8.29 20.12
C TYR A 313 14.01 6.89 20.71
N LEU A 314 14.05 5.87 19.86
CA LEU A 314 13.96 4.47 20.26
C LEU A 314 15.35 3.93 20.64
N VAL A 315 15.47 3.29 21.79
CA VAL A 315 16.68 2.60 22.23
C VAL A 315 16.48 1.11 22.05
N VAL A 316 17.16 0.54 21.06
CA VAL A 316 17.03 -0.86 20.67
C VAL A 316 18.33 -1.62 20.97
N GLU A 317 18.22 -2.73 21.69
CA GLU A 317 19.31 -3.66 21.95
C GLU A 317 18.93 -5.08 21.49
N ASN A 318 19.80 -5.72 20.71
CA ASN A 318 19.57 -7.08 20.17
C ASN A 318 18.21 -7.24 19.46
N GLY A 319 17.77 -6.20 18.73
CA GLY A 319 16.49 -6.19 18.02
C GLY A 319 15.26 -5.98 18.92
N ARG A 320 15.45 -5.58 20.18
CA ARG A 320 14.37 -5.34 21.15
C ARG A 320 14.40 -3.91 21.64
N LEU A 321 13.23 -3.28 21.72
CA LEU A 321 13.07 -1.96 22.32
C LEU A 321 13.26 -2.09 23.83
N ILE A 322 14.28 -1.42 24.36
CA ILE A 322 14.56 -1.39 25.79
C ILE A 322 14.12 -0.08 26.45
N GLY A 323 13.87 0.97 25.66
CA GLY A 323 13.37 2.23 26.16
C GLY A 323 13.18 3.30 25.10
N ILE A 324 12.52 4.38 25.50
CA ILE A 324 12.15 5.51 24.65
C ILE A 324 12.66 6.79 25.30
N LYS A 325 13.27 7.66 24.50
CA LYS A 325 13.77 8.97 24.94
C LYS A 325 12.71 10.06 24.74
N PRO A 326 12.67 11.07 25.63
CA PRO A 326 11.86 12.26 25.40
C PRO A 326 12.27 12.96 24.10
N HIS A 327 11.30 13.48 23.36
CA HIS A 327 11.55 14.24 22.15
C HIS A 327 10.58 15.40 21.99
N LEU A 328 10.99 16.38 21.20
CA LEU A 328 10.14 17.53 20.87
C LEU A 328 9.18 17.18 19.73
N VAL A 329 7.95 17.66 19.85
CA VAL A 329 6.97 17.66 18.77
C VAL A 329 6.84 19.06 18.17
N GLY A 330 6.07 19.20 17.09
CA GLY A 330 6.10 20.39 16.22
C GLY A 330 5.72 21.72 16.89
N ASP A 331 5.05 21.70 18.05
CA ASP A 331 4.64 22.87 18.83
C ASP A 331 5.64 23.26 19.93
N GLY A 332 6.77 22.55 20.05
CA GLY A 332 7.74 22.72 21.14
C GLY A 332 7.39 21.96 22.42
N GLY A 333 6.28 21.21 22.43
CA GLY A 333 5.91 20.27 23.48
C GLY A 333 6.86 19.09 23.55
N ILE A 334 6.92 18.46 24.72
CA ILE A 334 7.78 17.30 24.97
C ILE A 334 6.89 16.07 25.11
N THR A 335 7.16 15.04 24.32
CA THR A 335 6.50 13.75 24.40
C THR A 335 7.51 12.65 24.76
N VAL A 336 7.02 11.57 25.38
CA VAL A 336 7.81 10.38 25.70
C VAL A 336 6.92 9.14 25.64
N GLY A 337 7.51 7.94 25.62
CA GLY A 337 6.73 6.71 25.52
C GLY A 337 5.96 6.63 24.20
N PHE A 338 4.81 5.96 24.21
CA PHE A 338 3.97 5.74 23.04
C PHE A 338 3.01 6.91 22.80
N GLY A 339 3.56 8.14 22.73
CA GLY A 339 2.80 9.35 22.44
C GLY A 339 2.32 10.13 23.67
N ASP A 340 2.93 9.94 24.85
CA ASP A 340 2.55 10.67 26.06
C ASP A 340 3.04 12.13 26.02
N TYR A 341 2.18 13.02 25.54
CA TYR A 341 2.42 14.46 25.54
C TYR A 341 2.42 15.00 26.97
N LEU A 342 3.60 15.31 27.49
CA LEU A 342 3.79 15.55 28.92
C LEU A 342 2.97 16.75 29.41
N SER A 343 2.02 16.47 30.30
CA SER A 343 1.36 17.44 31.15
C SER A 343 1.94 17.44 32.56
N LYS A 344 1.44 18.33 33.44
CA LYS A 344 1.86 18.35 34.84
C LYS A 344 1.48 17.09 35.60
N ASP A 345 0.39 16.44 35.20
CA ASP A 345 -0.10 15.24 35.87
C ASP A 345 0.79 14.04 35.50
N ASP A 346 1.27 13.96 34.25
CA ASP A 346 2.17 12.91 33.77
C ASP A 346 3.55 12.96 34.42
N LEU A 347 4.05 14.16 34.76
CA LEU A 347 5.31 14.31 35.50
C LEU A 347 5.29 13.52 36.82
N THR A 348 4.15 13.48 37.51
CA THR A 348 4.02 12.76 38.78
C THR A 348 4.21 11.25 38.58
N PHE A 349 3.62 10.69 37.52
CA PHE A 349 3.78 9.28 37.17
C PHE A 349 5.25 8.91 36.95
N TYR A 350 5.98 9.71 36.15
CA TYR A 350 7.40 9.44 35.88
C TYR A 350 8.29 9.67 37.10
N GLU A 351 8.00 10.68 37.93
CA GLU A 351 8.74 10.96 39.16
C GLU A 351 8.64 9.81 40.17
N GLU A 352 7.45 9.22 40.34
CA GLU A 352 7.24 8.05 41.19
C GLU A 352 8.05 6.82 40.73
N LYS A 353 8.34 6.74 39.44
CA LYS A 353 9.18 5.70 38.83
C LYS A 353 10.68 6.08 38.81
N GLY A 354 11.04 7.26 39.34
CA GLY A 354 12.41 7.74 39.49
C GLY A 354 12.94 8.56 38.32
N TYR A 355 12.08 9.03 37.41
CA TYR A 355 12.45 9.82 36.23
C TYR A 355 11.97 11.27 36.38
N HIS A 356 12.90 12.22 36.31
CA HIS A 356 12.59 13.64 36.37
C HIS A 356 12.53 14.22 34.95
N LEU A 357 11.32 14.50 34.49
CA LEU A 357 11.04 15.08 33.16
C LEU A 357 10.56 16.54 33.31
N SER A 358 10.38 17.22 32.18
CA SER A 358 9.85 18.59 32.14
C SER A 358 8.88 18.74 30.98
N THR A 359 7.92 19.65 31.13
CA THR A 359 7.02 20.10 30.06
C THR A 359 7.53 21.36 29.35
N GLN A 360 8.66 21.93 29.79
CA GLN A 360 9.20 23.17 29.24
C GLN A 360 10.27 22.86 28.19
N GLU A 361 10.09 23.36 26.97
CA GLU A 361 11.07 23.24 25.87
C GLU A 361 12.48 23.68 26.28
N SER A 362 12.58 24.74 27.11
CA SER A 362 13.86 25.25 27.63
C SER A 362 14.69 24.22 28.41
N ASP A 363 14.01 23.25 29.01
CA ASP A 363 14.64 22.19 29.82
C ASP A 363 14.94 20.95 28.99
N PHE A 364 14.47 20.86 27.74
CA PHE A 364 14.58 19.67 26.89
C PHE A 364 16.02 19.16 26.77
N ASN A 365 17.00 20.06 26.62
CA ASN A 365 18.41 19.67 26.52
C ASN A 365 18.96 18.95 27.75
N GLN A 366 18.32 19.08 28.91
CA GLN A 366 18.71 18.40 30.16
C GLN A 366 18.13 16.97 30.24
N ILE A 367 17.06 16.69 29.49
CA ILE A 367 16.30 15.44 29.60
C ILE A 367 16.31 14.59 28.30
N LYS A 368 16.72 15.14 27.16
CA LYS A 368 16.69 14.47 25.84
C LYS A 368 17.44 13.14 25.75
N ASP A 369 18.41 12.93 26.64
CA ASP A 369 19.24 11.71 26.68
C ASP A 369 18.76 10.72 27.76
N VAL A 370 17.73 11.06 28.54
CA VAL A 370 17.09 10.15 29.50
C VAL A 370 16.41 9.05 28.72
N VAL A 371 16.66 7.79 29.10
CA VAL A 371 16.01 6.62 28.52
C VAL A 371 14.96 6.14 29.50
N ILE A 372 13.69 6.23 29.12
CA ILE A 372 12.59 5.65 29.91
C ILE A 372 12.43 4.19 29.47
N PRO A 373 12.51 3.21 30.39
CA PRO A 373 12.39 1.80 30.04
C PRO A 373 11.05 1.49 29.37
N VAL A 374 11.07 0.56 28.41
CA VAL A 374 9.89 0.20 27.63
C VAL A 374 8.73 -0.25 28.52
N GLU A 375 8.99 -0.91 29.64
CA GLU A 375 7.95 -1.36 30.56
C GLU A 375 7.22 -0.20 31.23
N VAL A 376 7.95 0.88 31.55
CA VAL A 376 7.36 2.09 32.14
C VAL A 376 6.55 2.85 31.09
N CYS A 377 7.06 2.94 29.85
CA CYS A 377 6.32 3.52 28.73
C CYS A 377 5.03 2.74 28.43
N PHE A 378 5.09 1.41 28.47
CA PHE A 378 3.95 0.54 28.19
C PHE A 378 2.89 0.60 29.31
N GLU A 379 3.32 0.68 30.58
CA GLU A 379 2.41 0.90 31.71
C GLU A 379 1.64 2.22 31.56
N LYS A 380 2.31 3.31 31.20
CA LYS A 380 1.66 4.61 30.94
C LYS A 380 0.68 4.52 29.77
N PHE A 381 1.12 3.93 28.65
CA PHE A 381 0.29 3.74 27.47
C PHE A 381 -1.02 3.00 27.77
N LEU A 382 -0.95 1.89 28.51
CA LEU A 382 -2.16 1.15 28.89
C LEU A 382 -3.11 1.97 29.77
N ALA A 383 -2.58 2.80 30.68
CA ALA A 383 -3.40 3.68 31.51
C ALA A 383 -4.13 4.74 30.67
N ASP A 384 -3.44 5.32 29.67
CA ASP A 384 -4.02 6.33 28.77
C ASP A 384 -5.06 5.71 27.82
N VAL A 385 -4.79 4.51 27.30
CA VAL A 385 -5.76 3.73 26.52
C VAL A 385 -7.00 3.38 27.36
N ASP A 386 -6.82 2.90 28.59
CA ASP A 386 -7.96 2.60 29.48
C ASP A 386 -8.82 3.84 29.77
N SER A 387 -8.19 5.01 29.94
CA SER A 387 -8.88 6.28 30.09
C SER A 387 -9.73 6.63 28.85
N CYS A 388 -9.17 6.46 27.65
CA CYS A 388 -9.89 6.65 26.38
C CYS A 388 -11.11 5.72 26.27
N TYR A 389 -10.91 4.43 26.59
CA TYR A 389 -11.93 3.39 26.53
C TYR A 389 -13.06 3.68 27.51
N LYS A 390 -12.76 3.96 28.78
CA LYS A 390 -13.78 4.30 29.79
C LYS A 390 -14.64 5.47 29.34
N SER A 391 -14.02 6.47 28.72
CA SER A 391 -14.75 7.62 28.22
C SER A 391 -15.61 7.29 26.99
N LEU A 392 -15.18 6.44 26.04
CA LEU A 392 -16.02 6.01 24.92
C LEU A 392 -17.14 5.07 25.36
N LYS A 393 -16.82 4.11 26.22
CA LYS A 393 -17.80 3.18 26.80
C LYS A 393 -18.88 3.93 27.55
N LYS A 394 -18.53 4.97 28.32
CA LYS A 394 -19.51 5.82 28.98
C LYS A 394 -20.48 6.48 27.99
N GLN A 395 -19.98 7.00 26.87
CA GLN A 395 -20.83 7.57 25.82
C GLN A 395 -21.76 6.53 25.19
N ILE A 396 -21.31 5.27 25.02
CA ILE A 396 -22.16 4.17 24.56
C ILE A 396 -23.24 3.82 25.61
N ASP A 397 -22.83 3.67 26.87
CA ASP A 397 -23.73 3.31 27.98
C ASP A 397 -24.78 4.40 28.25
N ASP A 398 -24.42 5.67 28.06
CA ASP A 398 -25.34 6.82 28.17
C ASP A 398 -26.24 6.99 26.92
N GLY A 399 -26.00 6.20 25.86
CA GLY A 399 -26.73 6.26 24.59
C GLY A 399 -26.38 7.45 23.69
N GLU A 400 -25.25 8.12 23.96
CA GLU A 400 -24.68 9.18 23.12
C GLU A 400 -24.02 8.60 21.86
N LEU A 401 -23.38 7.43 21.99
CA LEU A 401 -22.85 6.61 20.90
C LEU A 401 -23.70 5.35 20.73
N ARG A 402 -23.84 4.89 19.49
CA ARG A 402 -24.36 3.53 19.23
C ARG A 402 -23.33 2.46 19.61
N GLU A 403 -23.77 1.21 19.65
CA GLU A 403 -22.84 0.08 19.70
C GLU A 403 -21.90 0.11 18.48
N LEU A 404 -20.63 -0.16 18.75
CA LEU A 404 -19.54 -0.13 17.78
C LEU A 404 -19.05 -1.55 17.52
N SER A 405 -18.71 -1.84 16.27
CA SER A 405 -17.88 -3.00 15.93
C SER A 405 -16.45 -2.81 16.46
N GLN A 406 -15.65 -3.89 16.47
CA GLN A 406 -14.27 -3.85 16.94
C GLN A 406 -13.44 -2.77 16.21
N GLN A 407 -13.47 -2.77 14.88
CA GLN A 407 -12.69 -1.83 14.07
C GLN A 407 -13.15 -0.37 14.24
N GLU A 408 -14.45 -0.13 14.44
CA GLU A 408 -14.98 1.21 14.71
C GLU A 408 -14.56 1.71 16.09
N MET A 409 -14.52 0.82 17.09
CA MET A 409 -13.98 1.15 18.40
C MET A 409 -12.49 1.48 18.32
N ASP A 410 -11.70 0.67 17.61
CA ASP A 410 -10.25 0.88 17.50
C ASP A 410 -9.90 2.20 16.82
N ALA A 411 -10.57 2.53 15.71
CA ALA A 411 -10.39 3.81 15.02
C ALA A 411 -10.77 5.01 15.91
N LEU A 412 -11.89 4.93 16.65
CA LEU A 412 -12.30 6.00 17.56
C LEU A 412 -11.37 6.13 18.78
N MET A 413 -10.81 5.04 19.27
CA MET A 413 -9.82 5.04 20.34
C MET A 413 -8.53 5.74 19.91
N ILE A 414 -8.03 5.45 18.69
CA ILE A 414 -6.89 6.13 18.09
C ILE A 414 -7.17 7.63 17.99
N GLY A 415 -8.27 8.02 17.33
CA GLY A 415 -8.60 9.43 17.12
C GLY A 415 -8.80 10.22 18.43
N LYS A 416 -9.16 9.53 19.52
CA LYS A 416 -9.29 10.13 20.85
C LYS A 416 -7.95 10.29 21.57
N TYR A 417 -7.07 9.31 21.45
CA TYR A 417 -5.74 9.32 22.08
C TYR A 417 -4.89 10.49 21.54
N GLN A 418 -4.92 10.71 20.23
CA GLN A 418 -3.98 11.61 19.53
C GLN A 418 -4.36 13.10 19.54
N THR A 419 -5.25 13.54 20.45
CA THR A 419 -5.88 14.89 20.54
C THR A 419 -5.39 15.91 19.49
N GLY A 420 -6.08 15.98 18.35
CA GLY A 420 -5.67 16.83 17.21
C GLY A 420 -5.96 16.22 15.84
N SER A 421 -6.26 14.91 15.78
CA SER A 421 -6.92 14.28 14.63
C SER A 421 -8.45 14.35 14.76
N LEU A 422 -9.12 13.78 13.77
CA LEU A 422 -10.57 13.67 13.49
C LEU A 422 -11.51 13.36 14.68
N GLY A 423 -11.01 13.09 15.88
CA GLY A 423 -11.73 12.51 17.02
C GLY A 423 -13.04 13.22 17.43
N ALA A 424 -13.17 14.54 17.31
CA ALA A 424 -14.41 15.25 17.69
C ALA A 424 -15.48 15.26 16.57
N ASP A 425 -15.06 15.49 15.32
CA ASP A 425 -15.95 15.59 14.17
C ASP A 425 -16.43 14.19 13.72
N VAL A 426 -15.57 13.18 13.84
CA VAL A 426 -15.90 11.78 13.56
C VAL A 426 -16.82 11.19 14.60
N GLN A 427 -16.57 11.44 15.88
CA GLN A 427 -17.47 11.04 16.95
C GLN A 427 -18.87 11.61 16.72
N THR A 428 -18.98 12.89 16.33
CA THR A 428 -20.25 13.55 16.03
C THR A 428 -21.02 12.93 14.85
N LYS A 429 -20.32 12.40 13.83
CA LYS A 429 -20.98 11.82 12.65
C LYS A 429 -21.18 10.31 12.71
N VAL A 430 -20.33 9.59 13.44
CA VAL A 430 -20.62 8.23 13.90
C VAL A 430 -21.90 8.23 14.75
N ASN A 431 -22.09 9.24 15.60
CA ASN A 431 -23.33 9.47 16.36
C ASN A 431 -24.56 9.68 15.46
N ALA A 432 -24.38 10.23 14.26
CA ALA A 432 -25.46 10.51 13.31
C ALA A 432 -25.86 9.31 12.43
N ASN A 433 -25.18 8.16 12.54
CA ASN A 433 -25.31 7.03 11.60
C ASN A 433 -25.16 7.47 10.14
N ALA A 434 -24.22 8.41 9.88
CA ALA A 434 -23.91 8.84 8.53
C ALA A 434 -23.52 7.64 7.66
N GLY A 435 -23.95 7.64 6.40
CA GLY A 435 -23.60 6.59 5.46
C GLY A 435 -22.09 6.54 5.23
N LYS A 436 -21.54 5.36 4.91
CA LYS A 436 -20.10 5.18 4.64
C LYS A 436 -19.57 6.19 3.61
N ASP A 437 -20.38 6.54 2.62
CA ASP A 437 -20.03 7.50 1.56
C ASP A 437 -20.00 8.95 2.05
N GLU A 438 -20.92 9.35 2.93
CA GLU A 438 -20.98 10.71 3.50
C GLU A 438 -19.79 10.98 4.43
N LEU A 439 -19.40 9.95 5.19
CA LEU A 439 -18.18 9.96 5.98
C LEU A 439 -16.96 10.09 5.04
N LYS A 440 -16.83 9.20 4.05
CA LYS A 440 -15.71 9.15 3.09
C LYS A 440 -15.48 10.46 2.31
N ASP A 441 -16.54 11.13 1.85
CA ASP A 441 -16.41 12.37 1.08
C ASP A 441 -15.81 13.51 1.91
N GLU A 442 -16.30 13.72 3.13
CA GLU A 442 -15.78 14.76 4.02
C GLU A 442 -14.37 14.42 4.55
N TYR A 443 -14.06 13.14 4.68
CA TYR A 443 -12.71 12.67 4.98
C TYR A 443 -11.72 13.03 3.88
N MET A 444 -12.10 12.81 2.62
CA MET A 444 -11.29 13.18 1.48
C MET A 444 -11.07 14.70 1.39
N GLU A 445 -12.04 15.51 1.83
CA GLU A 445 -11.90 16.97 1.91
C GLU A 445 -10.89 17.41 2.99
N ASN A 446 -10.71 16.65 4.06
CA ASN A 446 -9.81 16.96 5.18
C ASN A 446 -8.43 16.26 5.10
N ARG A 447 -8.27 15.25 4.22
CA ARG A 447 -7.06 14.44 4.01
C ARG A 447 -5.78 15.24 3.80
N GLY A 448 -5.88 16.46 3.28
CA GLY A 448 -4.72 17.34 3.07
C GLY A 448 -4.03 17.85 4.35
N LYS A 449 -4.64 17.71 5.54
CA LYS A 449 -4.08 18.26 6.80
C LYS A 449 -3.32 17.24 7.65
N TYR A 450 -3.68 15.97 7.60
CA TYR A 450 -3.08 14.90 8.43
C TYR A 450 -3.08 13.57 7.68
N LYS A 451 -2.56 13.59 6.44
CA LYS A 451 -2.72 12.54 5.43
C LYS A 451 -2.51 11.12 5.98
N ASP A 452 -1.34 10.83 6.54
CA ASP A 452 -0.99 9.44 6.90
C ASP A 452 -1.76 8.91 8.13
N ARG A 453 -2.08 9.82 9.07
CA ARG A 453 -2.84 9.48 10.29
C ARG A 453 -4.33 9.28 10.00
N ILE A 454 -4.91 10.20 9.23
CA ILE A 454 -6.30 10.11 8.79
C ILE A 454 -6.47 8.87 7.91
N ASP A 455 -5.55 8.59 7.00
CA ASP A 455 -5.64 7.41 6.13
C ASP A 455 -5.66 6.11 6.96
N THR A 456 -4.80 5.98 7.97
CA THR A 456 -4.79 4.80 8.87
C THR A 456 -6.10 4.67 9.67
N GLU A 457 -6.59 5.75 10.28
CA GLU A 457 -7.86 5.72 11.03
C GLU A 457 -9.04 5.28 10.14
N LEU A 458 -9.04 5.69 8.86
CA LEU A 458 -10.07 5.34 7.89
C LEU A 458 -9.96 3.90 7.40
N ASP A 459 -8.74 3.46 7.13
CA ASP A 459 -8.45 2.09 6.71
C ASP A 459 -8.88 1.08 7.79
N ILE A 460 -8.65 1.42 9.06
CA ILE A 460 -9.18 0.63 10.18
C ILE A 460 -10.71 0.70 10.19
N TYR A 461 -11.29 1.91 10.17
CA TYR A 461 -12.73 2.10 10.32
C TYR A 461 -13.55 1.40 9.21
N PHE A 462 -13.12 1.52 7.95
CA PHE A 462 -13.87 1.01 6.80
C PHE A 462 -13.50 -0.42 6.42
N ASP A 463 -12.21 -0.72 6.44
CA ASP A 463 -11.64 -1.91 5.82
C ASP A 463 -11.02 -2.88 6.85
N GLY A 464 -10.91 -2.47 8.12
CA GLY A 464 -10.28 -3.27 9.16
C GLY A 464 -8.78 -3.48 8.91
N ASN A 465 -8.15 -2.57 8.16
CA ASN A 465 -6.72 -2.60 7.87
C ASN A 465 -5.96 -1.77 8.91
N TYR A 466 -5.12 -2.42 9.69
CA TYR A 466 -4.35 -1.82 10.79
C TYR A 466 -2.91 -1.47 10.40
N GLU A 467 -2.56 -1.57 9.11
CA GLU A 467 -1.21 -1.23 8.64
C GLU A 467 -0.91 0.26 8.81
N VAL A 468 0.16 0.57 9.55
CA VAL A 468 0.67 1.93 9.70
C VAL A 468 1.91 2.11 8.83
N ALA A 469 1.87 3.11 7.95
CA ALA A 469 3.00 3.44 7.10
C ALA A 469 4.24 3.79 7.93
N GLY A 470 5.35 3.06 7.69
CA GLY A 470 6.61 3.25 8.42
C GLY A 470 6.61 2.72 9.87
N GLY A 471 5.57 1.99 10.28
CA GLY A 471 5.50 1.28 11.57
C GLY A 471 6.53 0.14 11.67
N LEU A 472 7.09 -0.05 12.86
CA LEU A 472 8.13 -1.07 13.11
C LEU A 472 7.56 -2.45 13.50
N GLY A 473 6.25 -2.55 13.69
CA GLY A 473 5.55 -3.76 14.10
C GLY A 473 5.82 -4.20 15.53
N SER A 474 5.17 -5.29 15.92
CA SER A 474 5.27 -5.87 17.26
C SER A 474 6.64 -6.49 17.58
N THR A 475 7.48 -6.74 16.57
CA THR A 475 8.75 -7.47 16.67
C THR A 475 9.75 -6.84 17.65
N ILE A 476 9.67 -5.52 17.86
CA ILE A 476 10.56 -4.82 18.78
C ILE A 476 10.00 -4.68 20.21
N VAL A 477 8.70 -4.90 20.43
CA VAL A 477 8.01 -4.79 21.74
C VAL A 477 7.45 -6.14 22.24
N VAL A 478 7.94 -7.25 21.67
CA VAL A 478 7.40 -8.62 21.90
C VAL A 478 7.36 -8.99 23.37
N ASP A 479 8.38 -8.64 24.16
CA ASP A 479 8.49 -9.09 25.55
C ASP A 479 7.39 -8.46 26.43
N GLU A 480 7.06 -7.18 26.21
CA GLU A 480 6.02 -6.44 26.92
C GLU A 480 4.63 -6.88 26.49
N TRP A 481 4.48 -7.18 25.20
CA TRP A 481 3.25 -7.72 24.63
C TRP A 481 2.94 -9.11 25.21
N GLU A 482 3.93 -10.00 25.26
CA GLU A 482 3.78 -11.32 25.86
C GLU A 482 3.49 -11.27 27.38
N LYS A 483 3.98 -10.24 28.08
CA LYS A 483 3.65 -10.01 29.50
C LYS A 483 2.22 -9.53 29.66
N TYR A 484 1.74 -8.66 28.77
CA TYR A 484 0.35 -8.22 28.73
C TYR A 484 -0.59 -9.40 28.47
N GLU A 485 -0.28 -10.26 27.50
CA GLU A 485 -1.13 -11.41 27.13
C GLU A 485 -1.26 -12.52 28.20
N LYS A 486 -0.29 -12.60 29.12
CA LYS A 486 -0.29 -13.60 30.21
C LYS A 486 -1.11 -13.16 31.42
N ASN A 487 -1.49 -11.88 31.49
CA ASN A 487 -2.26 -11.27 32.57
C ASN A 487 -3.63 -10.82 32.07
#